data_AF-A0A940DT86-F1
#
_entry.id   AF-A0A940DT86-F1
#
_cell.length_a   1.000
_cell.length_b   1.000
_cell.length_c   1.000
_cell.angle_alpha   90.00
_cell.angle_beta   90.00
_cell.angle_gamma   90.00
#
_symmetry.space_group_name_H-M   'P 1'
#
loop_
_entity.id
_entity.type
_entity.pdbx_description
1 polymer ?
#
loop_
_entity_poly.entity_id
_entity_poly.type
_entity_poly.pdbx_seq_one_letter_code
_entity_poly.pdbx_strand_id
1 'polypeptide(L)'
;MKHMLVAAAAFAVLPFSSGAQAVPDTCFFRLDGKYVLLTQDKSWNSGKIYTFISDTTYGPWRGKTLVYRIPDLPDSDWYTYNAMAHPQFEDDGRILVSYNVNSNDFSDQKSDVESYRPRFIWVDKKLILGLSR
;
A
#
# COMPACT_ATOMS: atom_id res chain seq x y z
N MET A 1 -2.15 -36.70 -12.50
CA MET A 1 -1.08 -35.72 -12.76
C MET A 1 -1.70 -34.51 -13.46
N LYS A 2 -1.94 -33.42 -12.73
CA LYS A 2 -2.23 -32.10 -13.32
C LYS A 2 -1.20 -31.16 -12.73
N HIS A 3 -0.17 -30.87 -13.53
CA HIS A 3 0.85 -29.89 -13.20
C HIS A 3 0.18 -28.51 -13.24
N MET A 4 0.01 -27.92 -12.06
CA MET A 4 -0.35 -26.52 -11.93
C MET A 4 0.93 -25.72 -12.12
N LEU A 5 1.06 -25.07 -13.27
CA LEU A 5 2.16 -24.18 -13.56
C LEU A 5 2.07 -23.00 -12.60
N VAL A 6 2.95 -22.96 -11.58
CA VAL A 6 3.17 -21.77 -10.79
C VAL A 6 3.82 -20.76 -11.73
N ALA A 7 3.04 -19.81 -12.24
CA ALA A 7 3.58 -18.67 -12.94
C ALA A 7 4.40 -17.86 -11.93
N ALA A 8 5.72 -17.96 -12.03
CA ALA A 8 6.63 -17.03 -11.36
C ALA A 8 6.28 -15.63 -11.86
N ALA A 9 5.65 -14.83 -11.00
CA ALA A 9 5.52 -13.40 -11.24
C ALA A 9 6.94 -12.85 -11.36
N ALA A 10 7.33 -12.44 -12.57
CA ALA A 10 8.55 -11.71 -12.79
C ALA A 10 8.52 -10.50 -11.85
N PHE A 11 9.49 -10.43 -10.93
CA PHE A 11 9.72 -9.24 -10.13
C PHE A 11 9.88 -8.07 -11.10
N ALA A 12 8.87 -7.19 -11.14
CA ALA A 12 9.05 -5.90 -11.75
C ALA A 12 10.16 -5.22 -10.96
N VAL A 13 11.34 -5.09 -11.57
CA VAL A 13 12.44 -4.30 -11.05
C VAL A 13 11.97 -2.85 -11.11
N LEU A 14 11.24 -2.43 -10.08
CA LEU A 14 11.21 -1.02 -9.71
C LEU A 14 12.65 -0.66 -9.37
N PRO A 15 13.17 0.51 -9.79
CA PRO A 15 14.52 0.94 -9.47
C PRO A 15 14.58 1.29 -7.98
N PHE A 16 14.64 0.26 -7.14
CA PHE A 16 15.00 0.39 -5.74
C PHE A 16 16.50 0.19 -5.64
N SER A 17 17.20 1.20 -5.13
CA SER A 17 18.61 1.12 -4.81
C SER A 17 18.87 -0.11 -3.93
N SER A 18 19.83 -0.94 -4.35
CA SER A 18 20.27 -2.16 -3.70
C SER A 18 20.52 -1.96 -2.19
N GLY A 19 19.80 -2.70 -1.33
CA GLY A 19 20.12 -2.68 0.10
C GLY A 19 19.18 -3.38 1.07
N ALA A 20 17.95 -3.76 0.71
CA ALA A 20 17.08 -4.49 1.65
C ALA A 20 16.14 -5.45 0.93
N GLN A 21 16.35 -6.75 1.15
CA GLN A 21 15.46 -7.80 0.70
C GLN A 21 14.36 -7.96 1.77
N ALA A 22 13.28 -7.18 1.62
CA ALA A 22 12.03 -7.37 2.34
C ALA A 22 10.93 -7.53 1.30
N VAL A 23 10.04 -8.51 1.49
CA VAL A 23 8.79 -8.62 0.71
C VAL A 23 8.16 -7.22 0.67
N PRO A 24 7.84 -6.69 -0.52
CA PRO A 24 7.52 -5.27 -0.60
C PRO A 24 6.18 -4.99 0.11
N ASP A 25 6.11 -3.92 0.93
CA ASP A 25 4.87 -3.31 1.46
C ASP A 25 4.08 -2.71 0.29
N THR A 26 3.64 -3.61 -0.57
CA THR A 26 3.14 -3.30 -1.89
C THR A 26 1.98 -4.24 -2.18
N CYS A 27 0.82 -3.63 -2.38
CA CYS A 27 -0.42 -4.30 -2.71
C CYS A 27 -0.65 -4.23 -4.22
N PHE A 28 -0.74 -5.40 -4.87
CA PHE A 28 -1.10 -5.51 -6.28
C PHE A 28 -2.58 -5.91 -6.39
N PHE A 29 -3.35 -5.15 -7.15
CA PHE A 29 -4.77 -5.43 -7.37
C PHE A 29 -5.25 -4.92 -8.73
N ARG A 30 -6.48 -5.30 -9.11
CA ARG A 30 -7.13 -4.83 -10.33
C ARG A 30 -8.24 -3.86 -9.97
N LEU A 31 -8.33 -2.74 -10.68
CA LEU A 31 -9.36 -1.72 -10.49
C LEU A 31 -9.74 -1.13 -11.85
N ASP A 32 -11.03 -1.15 -12.19
CA ASP A 32 -11.59 -0.56 -13.42
C ASP A 32 -10.79 -0.87 -14.71
N GLY A 33 -10.35 -2.12 -14.84
CA GLY A 33 -9.61 -2.60 -16.01
C GLY A 33 -8.11 -2.28 -16.03
N LYS A 34 -7.56 -1.65 -14.98
CA LYS A 34 -6.12 -1.43 -14.79
C LYS A 34 -5.55 -2.34 -13.72
N TYR A 35 -4.26 -2.63 -13.84
CA TYR A 35 -3.48 -3.17 -12.74
C TYR A 35 -2.93 -2.01 -11.92
N VAL A 36 -3.08 -2.09 -10.60
CA VAL A 36 -2.68 -1.07 -9.66
C VAL A 36 -1.65 -1.66 -8.71
N LEU A 37 -0.58 -0.91 -8.50
CA LEU A 37 0.43 -1.16 -7.49
C LEU A 37 0.32 -0.06 -6.43
N LEU A 38 -0.20 -0.38 -5.24
CA LEU A 38 -0.22 0.52 -4.10
C LEU A 38 0.99 0.22 -3.22
N THR A 39 1.71 1.26 -2.79
CA THR A 39 2.89 1.09 -1.94
C THR A 39 2.98 2.21 -0.91
N GLN A 40 3.53 1.89 0.26
CA GLN A 40 3.86 2.87 1.28
C GLN A 40 5.34 3.26 1.21
N ASP A 41 5.62 4.56 1.26
CA ASP A 41 6.98 5.09 1.26
C ASP A 41 7.71 4.71 2.55
N LYS A 42 8.83 3.99 2.37
CA LYS A 42 9.60 3.37 3.44
C LYS A 42 10.56 4.33 4.15
N SER A 43 10.64 5.59 3.70
CA SER A 43 11.39 6.59 4.46
C SER A 43 10.77 6.70 5.85
N TRP A 44 11.60 6.73 6.89
CA TRP A 44 11.15 6.76 8.29
C TRP A 44 10.07 7.84 8.48
N ASN A 45 8.90 7.43 8.97
CA ASN A 45 7.73 8.30 9.19
C ASN A 45 7.33 9.19 7.99
N SER A 46 7.54 8.73 6.76
CA SER A 46 7.10 9.47 5.57
C SER A 46 5.59 9.74 5.57
N GLY A 47 4.82 8.76 6.05
CA GLY A 47 3.37 8.72 6.02
C GLY A 47 2.77 8.70 4.61
N LYS A 48 3.54 8.50 3.53
CA LYS A 48 3.04 8.66 2.16
C LYS A 48 2.65 7.31 1.55
N ILE A 49 1.42 7.22 1.02
CA ILE A 49 0.93 6.08 0.26
C ILE A 49 0.77 6.51 -1.20
N TYR A 50 1.39 5.75 -2.10
CA TYR A 50 1.37 5.99 -3.53
C TYR A 50 0.71 4.86 -4.30
N THR A 51 0.21 5.18 -5.50
CA THR A 51 -0.17 4.20 -6.51
C THR A 51 0.61 4.37 -7.80
N PHE A 52 0.76 3.27 -8.52
CA PHE A 52 1.18 3.21 -9.91
C PHE A 52 0.18 2.34 -10.67
N ILE A 53 0.01 2.59 -11.96
CA ILE A 53 -0.90 1.82 -12.81
C ILE A 53 -0.16 1.18 -13.99
N SER A 54 -0.73 0.10 -14.51
CA SER A 54 -0.26 -0.59 -15.72
C SER A 54 -1.43 -1.21 -16.47
N ASP A 55 -1.28 -1.35 -17.78
CA ASP A 55 -2.22 -2.07 -18.66
C ASP A 55 -1.93 -3.59 -18.68
N THR A 56 -0.77 -4.01 -18.17
CA THR A 56 -0.36 -5.43 -18.04
C THR A 56 0.02 -5.77 -16.59
N THR A 57 0.12 -7.06 -16.26
CA THR A 57 0.52 -7.53 -14.92
C THR A 57 2.00 -7.27 -14.59
N TYR A 58 2.84 -7.02 -15.59
CA TYR A 58 4.30 -6.89 -15.45
C TYR A 58 4.83 -5.48 -15.76
N GLY A 59 3.98 -4.57 -16.22
CA GLY A 59 4.36 -3.19 -16.57
C GLY A 59 4.35 -2.90 -18.08
N PRO A 60 4.76 -1.69 -18.50
CA PRO A 60 5.41 -0.67 -17.69
C PRO A 60 4.47 -0.03 -16.65
N TRP A 61 4.98 0.13 -15.43
CA TRP A 61 4.30 0.85 -14.36
C TRP A 61 4.48 2.36 -14.53
N ARG A 62 3.38 3.11 -14.42
CA ARG A 62 3.36 4.57 -14.68
C ARG A 62 2.42 5.29 -13.73
N GLY A 63 2.46 6.62 -13.78
CA GLY A 63 1.51 7.47 -13.06
C GLY A 63 1.63 7.35 -11.54
N LYS A 64 2.82 7.62 -10.99
CA LYS A 64 3.02 7.71 -9.54
C LYS A 64 2.09 8.78 -8.97
N THR A 65 1.09 8.37 -8.22
CA THR A 65 0.11 9.27 -7.61
C THR A 65 0.18 9.16 -6.09
N LEU A 66 0.30 10.28 -5.38
CA LEU A 66 0.12 10.30 -3.93
C LEU A 66 -1.37 10.20 -3.65
N VAL A 67 -1.82 9.08 -3.07
CA VAL A 67 -3.24 8.83 -2.82
C VAL A 67 -3.67 9.14 -1.39
N TYR A 68 -2.71 9.10 -0.46
CA TYR A 68 -2.97 9.45 0.94
C TYR A 68 -1.69 9.85 1.67
N ARG A 69 -1.85 10.77 2.62
CA ARG A 69 -0.83 11.09 3.63
C ARG A 69 -1.40 10.72 4.99
N ILE A 70 -0.77 9.75 5.64
CA ILE A 70 -1.04 9.37 7.01
C ILE A 70 -0.75 10.59 7.90
N PRO A 71 -1.71 11.00 8.77
CA PRO A 71 -1.48 12.06 9.76
C PRO A 71 -0.33 11.73 10.71
N ASP A 72 0.20 12.75 11.37
CA ASP A 72 1.21 12.55 12.41
C ASP A 72 0.71 11.60 13.49
N LEU A 73 1.59 10.72 13.95
CA LEU A 73 1.28 9.77 15.00
C LEU A 73 1.41 10.44 16.38
N PRO A 74 0.69 9.95 17.40
CA PRO A 74 0.74 10.51 18.75
C PRO A 74 2.13 10.51 19.38
N ASP A 75 2.95 9.52 19.02
CA ASP A 75 4.31 9.34 19.52
C ASP A 75 5.30 9.17 18.35
N SER A 76 6.52 9.67 18.53
CA SER A 76 7.61 9.55 17.55
C SER A 76 8.14 8.12 17.37
N ASP A 77 7.99 7.27 18.39
CA ASP A 77 8.37 5.86 18.34
C ASP A 77 7.34 4.98 17.64
N TRP A 78 6.17 5.55 17.33
CA TRP A 78 5.17 4.88 16.52
C TRP A 78 5.51 4.99 15.03
N TYR A 79 5.13 3.97 14.28
CA TYR A 79 5.35 3.88 12.85
C TYR A 79 4.16 3.21 12.16
N THR A 80 4.10 3.36 10.84
CA THR A 80 3.06 2.76 10.01
C THR A 80 3.65 1.88 8.92
N TYR A 81 2.90 0.85 8.50
CA TYR A 81 3.37 -0.12 7.52
C TYR A 81 2.20 -0.88 6.87
N ASN A 82 2.52 -1.72 5.88
CA ASN A 82 1.58 -2.66 5.24
C ASN A 82 0.28 -2.01 4.72
N ALA A 83 0.43 -0.94 3.94
CA ALA A 83 -0.71 -0.35 3.25
C ALA A 83 -1.29 -1.34 2.22
N MET A 84 -2.60 -1.60 2.30
CA MET A 84 -3.29 -2.63 1.53
C MET A 84 -4.64 -2.13 1.01
N ALA A 85 -4.92 -2.34 -0.27
CA ALA A 85 -6.21 -2.03 -0.87
C ALA A 85 -7.19 -3.20 -0.72
N HIS A 86 -8.46 -2.87 -0.50
CA HIS A 86 -9.56 -3.82 -0.40
C HIS A 86 -10.65 -3.45 -1.43
N PRO A 87 -10.41 -3.71 -2.73
CA PRO A 87 -11.33 -3.31 -3.79
C PRO A 87 -12.70 -4.00 -3.72
N GLN A 88 -12.85 -5.06 -2.90
CA GLN A 88 -14.14 -5.68 -2.62
C GLN A 88 -15.07 -4.81 -1.74
N PHE A 89 -14.53 -3.79 -1.06
CA PHE A 89 -15.31 -2.83 -0.28
C PHE A 89 -15.31 -1.49 -1.02
N GLU A 90 -16.48 -1.11 -1.51
CA GLU A 90 -16.69 0.13 -2.25
C GLU A 90 -17.73 1.02 -1.55
N ASP A 91 -17.51 2.33 -1.60
CA ASP A 91 -18.45 3.34 -1.12
C ASP A 91 -18.31 4.64 -1.92
N ASP A 92 -19.38 5.02 -2.63
CA ASP A 92 -19.46 6.25 -3.44
C ASP A 92 -18.22 6.52 -4.32
N GLY A 93 -17.85 5.54 -5.15
CA GLY A 93 -16.69 5.67 -6.06
C GLY A 93 -15.32 5.58 -5.37
N ARG A 94 -15.28 5.20 -4.10
CA ARG A 94 -14.05 4.98 -3.31
C ARG A 94 -13.87 3.50 -3.01
N ILE A 95 -12.64 3.09 -2.73
CA ILE A 95 -12.33 1.77 -2.15
C ILE A 95 -11.71 1.92 -0.77
N LEU A 96 -11.84 0.88 0.04
CA LEU A 96 -11.23 0.84 1.36
C LEU A 96 -9.73 0.52 1.24
N VAL A 97 -8.90 1.28 1.93
CA VAL A 97 -7.47 1.00 2.10
C VAL A 97 -7.18 0.90 3.59
N SER A 98 -6.41 -0.11 3.99
CA SER A 98 -5.91 -0.23 5.36
C SER A 98 -4.42 0.06 5.43
N TYR A 99 -3.94 0.47 6.59
CA TYR A 99 -2.53 0.43 6.96
C TYR A 99 -2.43 0.10 8.45
N ASN A 100 -1.31 -0.48 8.87
CA ASN A 100 -1.09 -0.83 10.27
C ASN A 100 -0.33 0.28 10.99
N VAL A 101 -0.60 0.41 12.29
CA VAL A 101 0.20 1.20 13.22
C VAL A 101 0.86 0.25 14.21
N ASN A 102 2.11 0.53 14.57
CA ASN A 102 2.85 -0.15 15.63
C ASN A 102 3.76 0.84 16.36
N SER A 103 4.29 0.44 17.51
CA SER A 103 5.35 1.14 18.26
C SER A 103 6.63 0.31 18.30
N ASN A 104 7.77 0.99 18.43
CA ASN A 104 9.03 0.34 18.78
C ASN A 104 9.09 -0.05 20.27
N ASP A 105 8.27 0.57 21.12
CA ASP A 105 8.08 0.15 22.51
C ASP A 105 6.90 -0.82 22.60
N PHE A 106 7.20 -2.08 22.93
CA PHE A 106 6.17 -3.11 23.09
C PHE A 106 5.21 -2.83 24.26
N SER A 107 5.64 -2.05 25.25
CA SER A 107 4.80 -1.71 26.41
C SER A 107 3.62 -0.82 26.03
N ASP A 108 3.74 -0.04 24.94
CA ASP A 108 2.65 0.80 24.41
C ASP A 108 1.40 0.00 24.08
N GLN A 109 1.55 -1.25 23.63
CA GLN A 109 0.41 -2.10 23.27
C GLN A 109 -0.47 -2.46 24.48
N LYS A 110 0.08 -2.33 25.70
CA LYS A 110 -0.62 -2.60 26.95
C LYS A 110 -1.26 -1.35 27.55
N SER A 111 -0.66 -0.18 27.31
CA SER A 111 -1.13 1.11 27.83
C SER A 111 -2.09 1.80 26.87
N ASP A 112 -1.89 1.65 25.56
CA ASP A 112 -2.70 2.24 24.50
C ASP A 112 -2.95 1.23 23.36
N VAL A 113 -4.20 0.79 23.22
CA VAL A 113 -4.61 -0.14 22.16
C VAL A 113 -4.55 0.46 20.76
N GLU A 114 -4.49 1.79 20.62
CA GLU A 114 -4.30 2.47 19.34
C GLU A 114 -2.90 2.31 18.76
N SER A 115 -1.93 1.90 19.60
CA SER A 115 -0.55 1.65 19.21
C SER A 115 -0.38 0.41 18.34
N TYR A 116 -1.33 -0.54 18.31
CA TYR A 116 -1.22 -1.80 17.56
C TYR A 116 -2.53 -2.25 16.93
N ARG A 117 -3.07 -1.44 16.01
CA ARG A 117 -4.27 -1.78 15.23
C ARG A 117 -4.23 -1.25 13.80
N PRO A 118 -4.90 -1.94 12.85
CA PRO A 118 -5.10 -1.39 11.52
C PRO A 118 -6.00 -0.15 11.59
N ARG A 119 -5.69 0.80 10.71
CA ARG A 119 -6.52 1.97 10.41
C ARG A 119 -7.02 1.85 8.98
N PHE A 120 -8.21 2.38 8.75
CA PHE A 120 -8.90 2.27 7.46
C PHE A 120 -9.26 3.65 6.94
N ILE A 121 -9.11 3.83 5.64
CA ILE A 121 -9.41 5.06 4.93
C ILE A 121 -10.14 4.75 3.63
N TRP A 122 -11.03 5.64 3.23
CA TRP A 122 -11.64 5.60 1.91
C TRP A 122 -10.80 6.41 0.93
N VAL A 123 -10.44 5.81 -0.20
CA VAL A 123 -9.64 6.48 -1.24
C VAL A 123 -10.39 6.45 -2.55
N ASP A 124 -10.48 7.61 -3.20
CA ASP A 124 -11.19 7.79 -4.47
C ASP A 124 -10.55 6.95 -5.60
N LYS A 125 -11.38 6.20 -6.34
CA LYS A 125 -10.91 5.35 -7.45
C LYS A 125 -10.26 6.16 -8.57
N LYS A 126 -10.77 7.34 -8.91
CA LYS A 126 -10.17 8.23 -9.91
C LYS A 126 -8.80 8.72 -9.43
N LEU A 127 -8.63 9.04 -8.15
CA LEU A 127 -7.33 9.40 -7.59
C LEU A 127 -6.33 8.23 -7.69
N ILE A 128 -6.74 7.02 -7.31
CA ILE A 128 -5.92 5.81 -7.45
C ILE A 128 -5.44 5.59 -8.89
N LEU A 129 -6.34 5.84 -9.85
CA LEU A 129 -6.08 5.68 -11.28
C LEU A 129 -5.38 6.89 -11.93
N GLY A 130 -5.07 7.95 -11.16
CA GLY A 130 -4.45 9.17 -11.67
C GLY A 130 -5.33 9.99 -12.60
N LEU A 131 -6.65 9.87 -12.46
CA LEU A 131 -7.70 10.53 -13.25
C LEU A 131 -8.28 11.78 -12.58
N SER A 132 -7.98 12.03 -11.30
CA SER A 132 -8.34 13.26 -10.61
C SER A 132 -7.37 14.37 -11.02
N ARG A 133 -7.79 15.22 -11.97
CA ARG A 133 -7.19 16.52 -12.25
C ARG A 133 -8.25 17.59 -12.13
#